data_AF-A0A554IM38-F1
#
_entry.id   AF-A0A554IM38-F1
#
_cell.length_a   1.000
_cell.length_b   1.000
_cell.length_c   1.000
_cell.angle_alpha   90.00
_cell.angle_beta   90.00
_cell.angle_gamma   90.00
#
_symmetry.space_group_name_H-M   'P 1'
#
loop_
_entity.id
_entity.type
_entity.pdbx_description
1 polymer ?
#
loop_
_entity_poly.entity_id
_entity_poly.type
_entity_poly.pdbx_seq_one_letter_code
_entity_poly.pdbx_strand_id
1 'polypeptide(L)'
;MVIDGLGLQRERVIEAARNRSYTGFVFELRAQGANFDPANVAALKRAIAGYNHDDETRKGILAAAGLTDNVGINDAVRLNILDDLEGFYFSLTLNVPLPQEVTAEPVSA
;
A
#
# COMPACT_ATOMS: atom_id res chain seq x y z
N MET A 1 -2.69 4.30 -13.83
CA MET A 1 -3.59 3.18 -14.25
C MET A 1 -5.04 3.41 -13.85
N VAL A 2 -5.43 3.38 -12.56
CA VAL A 2 -6.86 3.47 -12.19
C VAL A 2 -7.46 4.86 -12.44
N ILE A 3 -6.73 5.93 -12.09
CA ILE A 3 -7.15 7.32 -12.36
C ILE A 3 -7.36 7.52 -13.86
N ASP A 4 -6.36 7.18 -14.67
CA ASP A 4 -6.40 7.33 -16.12
C ASP A 4 -7.50 6.44 -16.75
N GLY A 5 -7.61 5.19 -16.32
CA GLY A 5 -8.57 4.22 -16.86
C GLY A 5 -10.03 4.50 -16.50
N LEU A 6 -10.28 5.36 -15.50
CA LEU A 6 -11.60 5.89 -15.20
C LEU A 6 -11.85 7.26 -15.85
N GLY A 7 -10.86 7.86 -16.51
CA GLY A 7 -10.97 9.21 -17.09
C GLY A 7 -10.96 10.33 -16.04
N LEU A 8 -10.30 10.10 -14.90
CA LEU A 8 -10.27 11.03 -13.77
C LEU A 8 -9.08 12.00 -13.86
N GLN A 9 -9.20 13.15 -13.20
CA GLN A 9 -8.11 14.12 -13.06
C GLN A 9 -7.36 13.88 -11.76
N ARG A 10 -6.05 13.60 -11.84
CA ARG A 10 -5.22 13.20 -10.70
C ARG A 10 -5.30 14.20 -9.55
N GLU A 11 -5.18 15.49 -9.83
CA GLU A 11 -5.13 16.53 -8.81
C GLU A 11 -6.46 16.63 -8.06
N ARG A 12 -7.58 16.52 -8.78
CA ARG A 12 -8.92 16.51 -8.17
C ARG A 12 -9.16 15.25 -7.34
N VAL A 13 -8.66 14.10 -7.78
CA VAL A 13 -8.73 12.85 -6.98
C VAL A 13 -7.95 13.02 -5.68
N ILE A 14 -6.73 13.57 -5.73
CA ILE A 14 -5.91 13.81 -4.53
C ILE A 14 -6.59 14.80 -3.58
N GLU A 15 -7.11 15.91 -4.10
CA GLU A 15 -7.82 16.91 -3.29
C GLU A 15 -9.06 16.28 -2.62
N ALA A 16 -9.85 15.52 -3.37
CA ALA A 16 -11.05 14.86 -2.86
C ALA A 16 -10.72 13.83 -1.77
N ALA A 17 -9.65 13.04 -1.96
CA ALA A 17 -9.23 12.04 -1.00
C ALA A 17 -8.77 12.65 0.32
N ARG A 18 -8.22 13.87 0.30
CA ARG A 18 -7.77 14.60 1.50
C ARG A 18 -8.91 15.29 2.25
N ASN A 19 -9.89 15.81 1.52
CA ASN A 19 -10.83 16.81 2.05
C ASN A 19 -12.28 16.31 2.16
N ARG A 20 -12.58 15.06 1.80
CA ARG A 20 -13.95 14.54 1.78
C ARG A 20 -14.07 13.23 2.54
N SER A 21 -15.28 12.95 3.05
CA SER A 21 -15.64 11.60 3.48
C SER A 21 -15.60 10.63 2.30
N TYR A 22 -15.55 9.33 2.57
CA TYR A 22 -15.58 8.32 1.51
C TYR A 22 -16.75 8.51 0.53
N THR A 23 -17.96 8.77 1.05
CA THR A 23 -19.14 9.04 0.23
C THR A 23 -18.97 10.31 -0.59
N GLY A 24 -18.46 11.39 0.01
CA GLY A 24 -18.18 12.65 -0.69
C GLY A 24 -17.12 12.49 -1.78
N PHE A 25 -16.10 11.67 -1.55
CA PHE A 25 -15.10 11.30 -2.53
C PHE A 25 -15.72 10.57 -3.73
N VAL A 26 -16.56 9.55 -3.50
CA VAL A 26 -17.26 8.83 -4.58
C VAL A 26 -18.16 9.76 -5.40
N PHE A 27 -18.85 10.71 -4.75
CA PHE A 27 -19.63 11.73 -5.47
C PHE A 27 -18.76 12.61 -6.37
N GLU A 28 -17.60 13.04 -5.88
CA GLU A 28 -16.63 13.83 -6.65
C GLU A 28 -16.11 13.06 -7.87
N LEU A 29 -15.80 11.75 -7.72
CA LEU A 29 -15.41 10.93 -8.87
C LEU A 29 -16.51 10.84 -9.92
N ARG A 30 -17.77 10.66 -9.50
CA ARG A 30 -18.91 10.66 -10.42
C ARG A 30 -19.11 12.02 -11.10
N ALA A 31 -18.91 13.12 -10.38
CA ALA A 31 -19.02 14.47 -10.93
C ALA A 31 -17.94 14.78 -11.99
N GLN A 32 -16.79 14.11 -11.92
CA GLN A 32 -15.76 14.16 -12.96
C GLN A 32 -16.12 13.34 -14.22
N GLY A 33 -17.22 12.58 -14.20
CA GLY A 33 -17.63 11.73 -15.31
C GLY A 33 -16.90 10.39 -15.34
N ALA A 34 -16.46 9.88 -14.18
CA ALA A 34 -15.77 8.60 -14.09
C ALA A 34 -16.51 7.46 -14.81
N ASN A 35 -15.78 6.74 -15.67
CA ASN A 35 -16.34 5.65 -16.44
C ASN A 35 -16.47 4.36 -15.60
N PHE A 36 -17.59 4.24 -14.89
CA PHE A 36 -17.95 3.04 -14.13
C PHE A 36 -18.74 2.00 -14.93
N ASP A 37 -18.69 2.05 -16.28
CA ASP A 37 -19.29 1.02 -17.12
C ASP A 37 -18.80 -0.38 -16.69
N PRO A 38 -19.69 -1.38 -16.54
CA PRO A 38 -19.30 -2.71 -16.08
C PRO A 38 -18.17 -3.35 -16.91
N ALA A 39 -18.13 -3.13 -18.23
CA ALA A 39 -17.08 -3.67 -19.07
C ALA A 39 -15.74 -2.95 -18.84
N ASN A 40 -15.77 -1.62 -18.65
CA ASN A 40 -14.57 -0.86 -18.27
C ASN A 40 -14.03 -1.32 -16.91
N VAL A 41 -14.90 -1.47 -15.91
CA VAL A 41 -14.53 -1.96 -14.58
C VAL A 41 -13.96 -3.38 -14.65
N ALA A 42 -14.55 -4.27 -15.45
CA ALA A 42 -14.02 -5.62 -15.65
C ALA A 42 -12.65 -5.63 -16.34
N ALA A 43 -12.42 -4.74 -17.32
CA ALA A 43 -11.12 -4.57 -17.96
C ALA A 43 -10.06 -4.10 -16.95
N LEU A 44 -10.39 -3.08 -16.13
CA LEU A 44 -9.51 -2.58 -15.08
C LEU A 44 -9.17 -3.65 -14.04
N LYS A 45 -10.16 -4.44 -13.58
CA LYS A 45 -9.93 -5.54 -12.64
C LYS A 45 -8.92 -6.56 -13.18
N ARG A 46 -9.01 -6.91 -14.46
CA ARG A 46 -8.06 -7.82 -15.11
C ARG A 46 -6.65 -7.21 -15.20
N ALA A 47 -6.55 -5.93 -15.56
CA ALA A 47 -5.28 -5.21 -15.60
C ALA A 47 -4.62 -5.14 -14.22
N ILE A 48 -5.40 -4.84 -13.17
CA ILE A 48 -4.92 -4.81 -11.77
C ILE A 48 -4.45 -6.18 -11.31
N ALA A 49 -5.22 -7.24 -11.59
CA ALA A 49 -4.88 -8.60 -11.15
C ALA A 49 -3.58 -9.13 -11.78
N GLY A 50 -3.24 -8.68 -12.99
CA GLY A 50 -2.00 -9.05 -13.68
C GLY A 50 -0.87 -8.04 -13.51
N TYR A 51 -1.05 -6.99 -12.71
CA TYR A 51 -0.03 -5.96 -12.52
C TYR A 51 1.12 -6.52 -11.68
N ASN A 52 2.34 -6.36 -12.19
CA ASN A 52 3.58 -6.54 -11.46
C ASN A 52 4.29 -5.20 -11.39
N HIS A 53 4.99 -4.95 -10.28
CA HIS A 53 5.88 -3.82 -10.18
C HIS A 53 7.03 -3.93 -11.18
N ASP A 54 7.63 -2.81 -11.55
CA ASP A 54 8.91 -2.83 -12.24
C ASP A 54 10.02 -3.43 -11.35
N ASP A 55 11.13 -3.79 -11.99
CA ASP A 55 12.24 -4.50 -11.35
C ASP A 55 12.87 -3.66 -10.22
N GLU A 56 12.94 -2.35 -10.39
CA GLU A 56 13.49 -1.41 -9.40
C GLU A 56 12.61 -1.36 -8.14
N THR A 57 11.30 -1.18 -8.32
CA THR A 57 10.33 -1.15 -7.23
C THR A 57 10.28 -2.48 -6.49
N ARG A 58 10.27 -3.62 -7.22
CA ARG A 58 10.34 -4.96 -6.61
C ARG A 58 11.57 -5.09 -5.72
N LYS A 59 12.75 -4.75 -6.24
CA LYS A 59 14.02 -4.85 -5.50
C LYS A 59 14.04 -3.94 -4.27
N GLY A 60 13.47 -2.75 -4.37
CA GLY A 60 13.33 -1.83 -3.25
C GLY A 60 12.53 -2.43 -2.09
N ILE A 61 11.36 -2.99 -2.39
CA ILE A 61 10.50 -3.64 -1.39
C ILE A 61 11.21 -4.84 -0.75
N LEU A 62 11.85 -5.71 -1.56
CA LEU A 62 12.59 -6.86 -1.04
C LEU A 62 13.75 -6.45 -0.13
N ALA A 63 14.52 -5.43 -0.54
CA ALA A 63 15.64 -4.93 0.25
C ALA A 63 15.17 -4.30 1.58
N ALA A 64 14.07 -3.54 1.58
CA ALA A 64 13.47 -2.97 2.79
C ALA A 64 13.04 -4.06 3.79
N ALA A 65 12.56 -5.20 3.29
CA ALA A 65 12.23 -6.38 4.08
C ALA A 65 13.44 -7.27 4.43
N GLY A 66 14.67 -6.89 4.07
CA GLY A 66 15.87 -7.69 4.32
C GLY A 66 15.97 -8.98 3.48
N LEU A 67 15.23 -9.09 2.39
CA LEU A 67 15.22 -10.24 1.49
C LEU A 67 16.15 -10.04 0.30
N THR A 68 16.68 -11.15 -0.21
CA THR A 68 17.49 -11.19 -1.43
C THR A 68 16.60 -11.20 -2.68
N ASP A 69 17.11 -10.65 -3.79
CA ASP A 69 16.37 -10.55 -5.06
C ASP A 69 15.96 -11.93 -5.65
N ASN A 70 16.69 -12.99 -5.30
CA ASN A 70 16.43 -14.35 -5.79
C ASN A 70 15.30 -15.10 -5.04
N VAL A 71 14.56 -14.44 -4.14
CA VAL A 71 13.45 -15.05 -3.38
C VAL A 71 12.24 -15.42 -4.26
N GLY A 72 12.19 -14.95 -5.51
CA GLY A 72 11.18 -15.37 -6.49
C GLY A 72 9.80 -14.74 -6.31
N ILE A 73 9.68 -13.69 -5.49
CA ILE A 73 8.43 -12.96 -5.29
C ILE A 73 8.33 -11.85 -6.35
N ASN A 74 7.52 -12.07 -7.38
CA ASN A 74 7.40 -11.15 -8.52
C ASN A 74 6.04 -10.45 -8.62
N ASP A 75 5.01 -10.98 -7.96
CA ASP A 75 3.66 -10.44 -8.06
C ASP A 75 3.48 -9.23 -7.13
N ALA A 76 2.85 -8.16 -7.66
CA ALA A 76 2.66 -6.93 -6.90
C ALA A 76 1.80 -7.13 -5.64
N VAL A 77 0.89 -8.11 -5.64
CA VAL A 77 0.01 -8.38 -4.50
C VAL A 77 0.82 -8.85 -3.28
N ARG A 78 1.67 -9.87 -3.44
CA ARG A 78 2.55 -10.33 -2.35
C ARG A 78 3.55 -9.27 -1.94
N LEU A 79 4.10 -8.51 -2.89
CA LEU A 79 5.03 -7.42 -2.59
C LEU A 79 4.36 -6.31 -1.76
N ASN A 80 3.13 -5.92 -2.08
CA ASN A 80 2.40 -4.92 -1.31
C ASN A 80 2.08 -5.41 0.11
N ILE A 81 1.67 -6.67 0.27
CA ILE A 81 1.44 -7.25 1.61
C ILE A 81 2.73 -7.23 2.44
N LEU A 82 3.86 -7.57 1.81
CA LEU A 82 5.17 -7.51 2.47
C LEU A 82 5.49 -6.08 2.92
N ASP A 83 5.40 -5.10 2.01
CA ASP A 83 5.69 -3.69 2.28
C ASP A 83 4.78 -3.10 3.38
N ASP A 84 3.48 -3.41 3.32
CA ASP A 84 2.50 -2.96 4.32
C ASP A 84 2.79 -3.53 5.71
N LEU A 85 3.13 -4.83 5.80
CA LEU A 85 3.40 -5.49 7.08
C LEU A 85 4.74 -5.05 7.69
N GLU A 86 5.78 -4.89 6.87
CA GLU A 86 7.07 -4.34 7.32
C GLU A 86 6.90 -2.89 7.78
N GLY A 87 6.21 -2.06 6.98
CA GLY A 87 5.88 -0.69 7.36
C GLY A 87 5.10 -0.61 8.68
N PHE A 88 4.13 -1.51 8.88
CA PHE A 88 3.40 -1.63 10.13
C PHE A 88 4.30 -2.02 11.30
N TYR A 89 5.16 -3.04 11.15
CA TYR A 89 6.11 -3.45 12.18
C TYR A 89 7.06 -2.31 12.58
N PHE A 90 7.63 -1.59 11.61
CA PHE A 90 8.47 -0.43 11.88
C PHE A 90 7.72 0.69 12.62
N SER A 91 6.46 0.95 12.25
CA SER A 91 5.64 1.97 12.93
C SER A 91 5.41 1.67 14.41
N LEU A 92 5.34 0.38 14.78
CA LEU A 92 5.19 -0.05 16.17
C LEU A 92 6.51 -0.04 16.92
N THR A 93 7.60 -0.45 16.27
CA THR A 93 8.90 -0.63 16.94
C THR A 93 9.70 0.66 17.07
N LEU A 94 9.50 1.64 16.18
CA LEU A 94 10.16 2.95 16.25
C LEU A 94 9.45 3.95 17.20
N ASN A 95 8.22 3.66 17.63
CA ASN A 95 7.45 4.51 18.55
C ASN A 95 7.19 3.86 19.94
N VAL A 96 7.75 2.68 20.20
CA VAL A 96 7.69 2.02 21.51
C VAL A 96 9.09 2.00 22.10
N PRO A 97 9.37 2.65 23.25
CA PRO A 97 10.64 2.49 23.92
C PRO A 97 10.84 1.01 24.22
N LEU A 98 12.03 0.48 23.90
CA LEU A 98 12.41 -0.90 24.23
C LEU A 98 12.04 -1.17 25.69
N PRO A 99 11.40 -2.31 26.02
CA PRO A 99 11.16 -2.66 27.40
C PRO A 99 12.49 -2.58 28.12
N GLN A 100 12.56 -1.72 29.16
CA GLN A 100 13.75 -1.62 30.00
C GLN A 100 14.05 -3.04 30.48
N GLU A 101 15.29 -3.51 30.26
CA GLU A 101 15.73 -4.80 30.78
C GLU A 101 15.34 -4.87 32.25
N VAL A 102 14.48 -5.83 32.62
CA VAL A 102 14.20 -6.11 34.02
C VAL A 102 15.47 -6.75 34.56
N THR A 103 16.38 -5.93 35.08
CA THR A 103 17.51 -6.42 35.86
C THR A 103 16.93 -7.11 37.09
N ALA A 104 16.97 -8.43 37.11
CA ALA A 104 16.56 -9.21 38.26
C ALA A 104 17.35 -8.71 39.48
N GLU A 105 16.67 -8.22 40.51
CA GLU A 105 17.33 -7.88 41.76
C GLU A 105 17.94 -9.16 42.36
N PRO A 106 19.19 -9.09 42.86
CA PRO A 106 19.83 -10.24 43.47
C PRO A 106 19.02 -10.67 44.69
N VAL A 107 18.53 -11.91 44.68
CA VAL A 107 17.91 -12.54 45.84
C VAL A 107 18.96 -12.58 46.94
N SER A 108 18.76 -11.80 48.00
CA SER A 108 19.63 -11.81 49.18
C SER A 108 19.59 -13.20 49.84
N ALA A 109 20.79 -13.73 50.11
CA ALA A 109 21.01 -15.03 50.77
C ALA A 109 20.58 -15.05 52.25
#